data_AF-A0A4R4KZ49-F1
#
_entry.id   AF-A0A4R4KZ49-F1
#
_cell.length_a   1.000
_cell.length_b   1.000
_cell.length_c   1.000
_cell.angle_alpha   90.00
_cell.angle_beta   90.00
_cell.angle_gamma   90.00
#
_symmetry.space_group_name_H-M   'P 1'
#
loop_
_entity.id
_entity.type
_entity.pdbx_description
1 polymer ?
#
loop_
_entity_poly.entity_id
_entity_poly.type
_entity_poly.pdbx_seq_one_letter_code
_entity_poly.pdbx_strand_id
1 'polypeptide(L)'
;MSERWHVWKRRLAVALIAYLFLAFMVGMVTKFWPGPTFFGPAYSVKFADWGWPSWMRFPVGAAEGICAVLLVVPRRRTRFLGAVALVLLMAGAVTTHLLDEAPLYEEVSAPVHLVIMTAVALANWPPDWRLPLRPWEPDAPLPR
;
A
#
# COMPACT_ATOMS: atom_id res chain seq x y z
N MET A 1 -13.91 -1.84 -31.92
CA MET A 1 -13.99 -0.96 -30.73
C MET A 1 -13.42 -1.63 -29.46
N SER A 2 -13.37 -2.96 -29.38
CA SER A 2 -12.87 -3.74 -28.24
C SER A 2 -11.37 -3.63 -27.97
N GLU A 3 -10.52 -3.64 -29.01
CA GLU A 3 -9.06 -3.71 -28.83
C GLU A 3 -8.46 -2.46 -28.16
N ARG A 4 -8.88 -1.27 -28.60
CA ARG A 4 -8.47 0.02 -27.98
C ARG A 4 -8.83 0.07 -26.50
N TRP A 5 -10.00 -0.46 -26.11
CA TRP A 5 -10.48 -0.47 -24.74
C TRP A 5 -9.61 -1.33 -23.81
N HIS A 6 -9.18 -2.52 -24.26
CA HIS A 6 -8.28 -3.38 -23.49
C HIS A 6 -6.91 -2.74 -23.27
N VAL A 7 -6.37 -2.05 -24.28
CA VAL A 7 -5.08 -1.35 -24.17
C VAL A 7 -5.17 -0.21 -23.15
N TRP A 8 -6.22 0.61 -23.19
CA TRP A 8 -6.40 1.70 -22.22
C TRP A 8 -6.59 1.21 -20.79
N LYS A 9 -7.40 0.17 -20.57
CA LYS A 9 -7.53 -0.48 -19.25
C LYS A 9 -6.19 -0.95 -18.71
N ARG A 10 -5.38 -1.59 -19.54
CA ARG A 10 -4.05 -2.07 -19.14
C ARG A 10 -3.14 -0.90 -18.77
N ARG A 11 -3.13 0.18 -19.56
CA ARG A 11 -2.34 1.39 -19.27
C ARG A 11 -2.77 2.05 -17.96
N LEU A 12 -4.07 2.17 -17.72
CA LEU A 12 -4.61 2.70 -16.47
C LEU A 12 -4.24 1.85 -15.27
N ALA A 13 -4.34 0.52 -15.37
CA ALA A 13 -3.93 -0.39 -14.30
C ALA A 13 -2.43 -0.29 -13.99
N VAL A 14 -1.58 -0.19 -15.02
CA VAL A 14 -0.14 0.01 -14.86
C VAL A 14 0.14 1.37 -14.22
N ALA A 15 -0.51 2.44 -14.68
CA ALA A 15 -0.35 3.78 -14.12
C ALA A 15 -0.77 3.82 -12.64
N LEU A 16 -1.89 3.18 -12.28
CA LEU A 16 -2.35 3.06 -10.91
C LEU A 16 -1.34 2.30 -10.04
N ILE A 17 -0.83 1.15 -10.50
CA ILE A 17 0.17 0.39 -9.75
C ILE A 17 1.47 1.19 -9.59
N ALA A 18 1.90 1.91 -10.63
CA ALA A 18 3.08 2.77 -10.56
C ALA A 18 2.89 3.92 -9.56
N TYR A 19 1.72 4.57 -9.58
CA TYR A 19 1.35 5.59 -8.60
C TYR A 19 1.38 5.04 -7.18
N LEU A 20 0.73 3.90 -6.93
CA LEU A 20 0.70 3.27 -5.60
C LEU A 20 2.10 2.87 -5.12
N PHE A 21 2.91 2.29 -6.01
CA PHE A 21 4.29 1.97 -5.71
C PHE A 21 5.06 3.21 -5.27
N LEU A 22 5.01 4.29 -6.04
CA LEU A 22 5.69 5.54 -5.71
C LEU A 22 5.16 6.16 -4.41
N ALA A 23 3.84 6.19 -4.21
CA ALA A 23 3.22 6.74 -3.02
C ALA A 23 3.69 6.02 -1.74
N PHE A 24 3.66 4.69 -1.73
CA PHE A 24 4.13 3.91 -0.57
C PHE A 24 5.65 3.88 -0.43
N MET A 25 6.41 3.99 -1.52
CA MET A 25 7.86 4.20 -1.45
C MET A 25 8.20 5.54 -0.80
N VAL A 26 7.48 6.60 -1.13
CA VAL A 26 7.62 7.91 -0.47
C VAL A 26 7.22 7.81 1.00
N GLY A 27 6.13 7.10 1.32
CA GLY A 27 5.73 6.79 2.70
C GLY A 27 6.83 6.08 3.50
N MET A 28 7.45 5.05 2.91
CA MET A 28 8.61 4.37 3.49
C MET A 28 9.77 5.35 3.72
N VAL A 29 10.23 6.03 2.67
CA VAL A 29 11.40 6.93 2.75
C VAL A 29 11.21 7.99 3.82
N THR A 30 10.04 8.63 3.86
CA THR A 30 9.73 9.67 4.85
C THR A 30 9.71 9.15 6.29
N LYS A 31 9.34 7.88 6.50
CA LYS A 31 9.40 7.25 7.82
C LYS A 31 10.80 6.87 8.26
N PHE A 32 11.75 6.66 7.35
CA PHE A 32 13.17 6.46 7.69
C PHE A 32 13.94 7.79 7.77
N TRP A 33 13.42 8.85 7.15
CA TRP A 33 14.01 10.18 7.16
C TRP A 33 14.07 10.77 8.59
N PRO A 34 15.22 11.31 9.03
CA PRO A 34 15.38 11.84 10.39
C PRO A 34 14.81 13.27 10.57
N GLY A 35 14.65 14.01 9.47
CA GLY A 35 14.27 15.43 9.51
C GLY A 35 12.79 15.69 9.18
N PRO A 36 12.40 16.97 9.10
CA PRO A 36 11.10 17.36 8.58
C PRO A 36 10.98 16.94 7.10
N THR A 37 9.74 16.79 6.66
CA THR A 37 9.40 16.38 5.30
C THR A 37 8.47 17.41 4.67
N PHE A 38 8.13 17.23 3.40
CA PHE A 38 7.12 18.04 2.73
C PHE A 38 5.70 17.84 3.31
N PHE A 39 5.52 16.84 4.17
CA PHE A 39 4.28 16.58 4.89
C PHE A 39 4.28 17.15 6.32
N GLY A 40 5.25 18.00 6.69
CA GLY A 40 5.36 18.59 8.02
C GLY A 40 6.49 17.98 8.87
N PRO A 41 6.33 17.90 10.21
CA PRO A 41 7.36 17.41 11.11
C PRO A 41 7.89 16.02 10.77
N ALA A 42 9.06 15.68 11.31
CA ALA A 42 9.63 14.34 11.18
C ALA A 42 8.64 13.30 11.73
N TYR A 43 8.56 12.14 11.08
CA TYR A 43 7.68 11.06 11.55
C TYR A 43 8.05 10.55 12.95
N SER A 44 9.29 10.75 13.43
CA SER A 44 9.64 10.46 14.82
C SER A 44 8.89 11.33 15.82
N VAL A 45 8.61 12.59 15.47
CA VAL A 45 7.82 13.53 16.26
C VAL A 45 6.34 13.18 16.12
N LYS A 46 5.84 13.04 14.89
CA LYS A 46 4.44 12.69 14.64
C LYS A 46 3.99 11.41 15.37
N PHE A 47 4.80 10.34 15.30
CA PHE A 47 4.47 9.10 16.02
C PHE A 47 4.40 9.31 17.54
N ALA A 48 5.29 10.13 18.11
CA ALA A 48 5.26 10.43 19.54
C ALA A 48 4.01 11.25 19.91
N ASP A 49 3.64 12.23 19.08
CA ASP A 49 2.45 13.05 19.27
C ASP A 49 1.16 12.20 19.17
N TRP A 50 1.16 11.20 18.30
CA TRP A 50 0.09 10.19 18.18
C TRP A 50 0.06 9.15 19.31
N GLY A 51 0.93 9.27 20.33
CA GLY A 51 1.00 8.35 21.46
C GLY A 51 1.70 7.02 21.17
N TRP A 52 2.38 6.90 20.03
CA TRP A 52 3.18 5.74 19.67
C TRP A 52 4.67 5.96 19.95
N PRO A 53 5.42 4.92 20.35
CA PRO A 53 6.88 4.99 20.38
C PRO A 53 7.45 5.41 19.01
N SER A 54 8.32 6.42 18.97
CA SER A 54 8.87 6.97 17.72
C SER A 54 9.58 5.92 16.84
N TRP A 55 10.08 4.82 17.40
CA TRP A 55 10.71 3.74 16.65
C TRP A 55 9.72 2.95 15.80
N MET A 56 8.41 2.98 16.10
CA MET A 56 7.37 2.29 15.33
C MET A 56 7.22 2.83 13.91
N ARG A 57 7.74 4.03 13.60
CA ARG A 57 7.84 4.52 12.23
C ARG A 57 8.61 3.56 11.32
N PHE A 58 9.62 2.86 11.84
CA PHE A 58 10.47 1.95 11.06
C PHE A 58 9.73 0.69 10.60
N PRO A 59 9.09 -0.11 11.46
CA PRO A 59 8.31 -1.27 11.00
C PRO A 59 7.14 -0.86 10.11
N VAL A 60 6.47 0.28 10.38
CA VAL A 60 5.41 0.78 9.50
C VAL A 60 5.97 1.15 8.12
N GLY A 61 7.08 1.89 8.06
CA GLY A 61 7.73 2.24 6.79
C GLY A 61 8.24 1.02 6.04
N ALA A 62 8.83 0.04 6.73
CA ALA A 62 9.28 -1.21 6.13
C ALA A 62 8.10 -2.01 5.55
N ALA A 63 6.97 -2.08 6.28
CA ALA A 63 5.77 -2.74 5.81
C ALA A 63 5.18 -2.05 4.56
N GLU A 64 5.08 -0.71 4.56
CA GLU A 64 4.70 0.06 3.37
C GLU A 64 5.61 -0.27 2.19
N GLY A 65 6.92 -0.31 2.42
CA GLY A 65 7.91 -0.57 1.39
C GLY A 65 7.81 -1.96 0.78
N ILE A 66 7.76 -3.00 1.64
CA ILE A 66 7.59 -4.40 1.22
C ILE A 66 6.30 -4.56 0.43
N CYS A 67 5.19 -3.99 0.91
CA CYS A 67 3.91 -4.11 0.23
C CYS A 67 3.90 -3.38 -1.12
N ALA A 68 4.56 -2.22 -1.24
CA ALA A 68 4.70 -1.54 -2.53
C ALA A 68 5.40 -2.43 -3.55
N VAL A 69 6.48 -3.13 -3.16
CA VAL A 69 7.18 -4.09 -4.02
C VAL A 69 6.25 -5.23 -4.44
N LEU A 70 5.48 -5.80 -3.50
CA LEU A 70 4.52 -6.87 -3.79
C LEU A 70 3.44 -6.47 -4.82
N LEU A 71 3.06 -5.19 -4.88
CA LEU A 71 2.10 -4.67 -5.85
C LEU A 71 2.64 -4.65 -7.29
N VAL A 72 3.95 -4.39 -7.45
CA VAL A 72 4.59 -4.31 -8.77
C VAL A 72 4.79 -5.70 -9.38
N VAL A 73 5.03 -6.73 -8.55
CA VAL A 73 5.17 -8.11 -9.01
C VAL A 73 3.91 -8.51 -9.81
N PRO A 74 4.04 -8.97 -11.08
CA PRO A 74 2.92 -9.23 -11.97
C PRO A 74 2.19 -10.55 -11.65
N ARG A 75 2.01 -10.85 -10.35
CA ARG A 75 1.31 -12.03 -9.86
C ARG A 75 0.11 -11.60 -9.02
N ARG A 76 -1.06 -12.17 -9.30
CA ARG A 76 -2.33 -11.80 -8.62
C ARG A 76 -2.25 -12.06 -7.12
N ARG A 77 -1.65 -13.18 -6.70
CA ARG A 77 -1.48 -13.57 -5.30
C ARG A 77 -0.59 -12.60 -4.53
N THR A 78 0.53 -12.14 -5.10
CA THR A 78 1.43 -11.18 -4.43
C THR A 78 0.77 -9.82 -4.28
N ARG A 79 0.08 -9.36 -5.33
CA ARG A 79 -0.69 -8.11 -5.30
C ARG A 79 -1.79 -8.13 -4.25
N PHE A 80 -2.52 -9.25 -4.15
CA PHE A 80 -3.53 -9.44 -3.11
C PHE A 80 -2.93 -9.34 -1.71
N LEU A 81 -1.83 -10.05 -1.43
CA LEU A 81 -1.17 -10.03 -0.13
C LEU A 81 -0.67 -8.62 0.25
N GLY A 82 0.01 -7.94 -0.69
CA GLY A 82 0.46 -6.57 -0.47
C GLY A 82 -0.71 -5.60 -0.25
N ALA A 83 -1.80 -5.77 -0.99
CA ALA A 83 -2.98 -4.91 -0.84
C ALA A 83 -3.70 -5.11 0.49
N VAL A 84 -3.91 -6.36 0.94
CA VAL A 84 -4.54 -6.65 2.23
C VAL A 84 -3.68 -6.14 3.39
N ALA A 85 -2.37 -6.35 3.33
CA ALA A 85 -1.47 -5.83 4.35
C ALA A 85 -1.52 -4.29 4.44
N LEU A 86 -1.57 -3.61 3.29
CA LEU A 86 -1.75 -2.15 3.24
C LEU A 86 -3.13 -1.72 3.72
N VAL A 87 -4.21 -2.48 3.48
CA VAL A 87 -5.54 -2.19 4.07
C VAL A 87 -5.46 -2.19 5.59
N LEU A 88 -4.82 -3.18 6.20
CA LEU A 88 -4.65 -3.24 7.66
C LEU A 88 -3.82 -2.06 8.19
N LEU A 89 -2.72 -1.74 7.50
CA LEU A 89 -1.84 -0.62 7.86
C LEU A 89 -2.56 0.72 7.74
N MET A 90 -3.27 0.96 6.62
CA MET A 90 -4.06 2.18 6.40
C MET A 90 -5.23 2.30 7.37
N ALA A 91 -5.88 1.19 7.76
CA ALA A 91 -6.92 1.22 8.79
C ALA A 91 -6.36 1.69 10.15
N GLY A 92 -5.16 1.21 10.52
CA GLY A 92 -4.45 1.70 11.71
C GLY A 92 -4.06 3.19 11.61
N ALA A 93 -3.61 3.63 10.43
CA ALA A 93 -3.30 5.04 10.18
C ALA A 93 -4.55 5.93 10.28
N VAL A 94 -5.65 5.55 9.64
CA VAL A 94 -6.94 6.26 9.74
C VAL A 94 -7.40 6.34 11.20
N THR A 95 -7.31 5.24 11.95
CA THR A 95 -7.69 5.23 13.37
C THR A 95 -6.83 6.21 14.18
N THR A 96 -5.53 6.27 13.89
CA THR A 96 -4.62 7.24 14.53
C THR A 96 -5.03 8.69 14.22
N HIS A 97 -5.35 8.98 12.95
CA HIS A 97 -5.76 10.33 12.55
C HIS A 97 -7.13 10.75 13.11
N LEU A 98 -8.05 9.81 13.34
CA LEU A 98 -9.33 10.14 14.00
C LEU A 98 -9.17 10.65 15.45
N LEU A 99 -8.00 10.43 16.05
CA LEU A 99 -7.65 10.87 17.39
C LEU A 99 -6.69 12.06 17.39
N ASP A 100 -6.27 12.51 16.20
CA ASP A 100 -5.34 13.62 15.99
C ASP A 100 -6.14 14.91 15.70
N GLU A 101 -5.52 16.06 15.96
CA GLU A 101 -6.09 17.39 15.63
C GLU A 101 -5.35 18.04 14.46
N ALA A 102 -4.71 17.23 13.60
CA ALA A 102 -3.89 17.71 12.51
C ALA A 102 -4.74 18.33 11.38
N PRO A 103 -4.13 19.15 10.50
CA PRO A 103 -4.83 19.67 9.33
C PRO A 103 -5.32 18.55 8.43
N LEU A 104 -6.54 18.68 7.90
CA LEU A 104 -7.18 17.68 7.02
C LEU A 104 -6.30 17.20 5.85
N TYR A 105 -5.46 18.08 5.29
CA TYR A 105 -4.59 17.68 4.16
C TYR A 105 -3.52 16.64 4.56
N GLU A 106 -3.13 16.57 5.84
CA GLU A 106 -2.21 15.55 6.36
C GLU A 106 -2.92 14.22 6.59
N GLU A 107 -4.23 14.27 6.87
CA GLU A 107 -5.02 13.11 7.26
C GLU A 107 -5.71 12.41 6.09
N VAL A 108 -6.04 13.13 5.01
CA VAL A 108 -6.81 12.60 3.86
C VAL A 108 -6.07 11.52 3.09
N SER A 109 -4.74 11.48 3.15
CA SER A 109 -3.95 10.46 2.43
C SER A 109 -4.30 9.04 2.88
N ALA A 110 -4.38 8.78 4.19
CA ALA A 110 -4.65 7.45 4.72
C ALA A 110 -6.02 6.87 4.31
N PRO A 111 -7.17 7.57 4.46
CA PRO A 111 -8.48 7.05 4.04
C PRO A 111 -8.59 6.90 2.52
N VAL A 112 -7.98 7.78 1.73
CA VAL A 112 -7.95 7.62 0.26
C VAL A 112 -7.21 6.35 -0.13
N HIS A 113 -6.02 6.12 0.43
CA HIS A 113 -5.27 4.90 0.16
C HIS A 113 -5.98 3.66 0.71
N LEU A 114 -6.67 3.74 1.86
CA LEU A 114 -7.49 2.64 2.38
C LEU A 114 -8.54 2.19 1.36
N VAL A 115 -9.29 3.13 0.77
CA VAL A 115 -10.31 2.83 -0.25
C VAL A 115 -9.67 2.22 -1.50
N ILE A 116 -8.59 2.82 -2.00
CA ILE A 116 -7.90 2.31 -3.19
C ILE A 116 -7.33 0.91 -2.95
N MET A 117 -6.68 0.68 -1.81
CA MET A 117 -6.09 -0.61 -1.49
C MET A 117 -7.15 -1.69 -1.25
N THR A 118 -8.31 -1.32 -0.71
CA THR A 118 -9.47 -2.23 -0.63
C THR A 118 -9.93 -2.63 -2.03
N ALA A 119 -10.07 -1.68 -2.95
CA ALA A 119 -10.44 -1.98 -4.33
C ALA A 119 -9.39 -2.87 -5.04
N VAL A 120 -8.10 -2.61 -4.83
CA VAL A 120 -7.01 -3.43 -5.38
C VAL A 120 -7.04 -4.85 -4.79
N ALA A 121 -7.28 -5.00 -3.48
CA ALA A 121 -7.41 -6.30 -2.84
C ALA A 121 -8.59 -7.09 -3.41
N LEU A 122 -9.76 -6.46 -3.56
CA LEU A 122 -10.95 -7.08 -4.14
C LEU A 122 -10.73 -7.47 -5.62
N ALA A 123 -10.07 -6.62 -6.42
CA ALA A 123 -9.75 -6.94 -7.81
C ALA A 123 -8.78 -8.13 -7.94
N ASN A 124 -7.86 -8.28 -6.97
CA ASN A 124 -6.89 -9.37 -6.92
C ASN A 124 -7.34 -10.54 -6.05
N TRP A 125 -8.61 -10.55 -5.58
CA TRP A 125 -9.13 -11.57 -4.69
C TRP A 125 -8.93 -12.97 -5.29
N PRO A 126 -8.35 -13.91 -4.53
CA PRO A 126 -8.07 -15.24 -5.05
C PRO A 126 -9.38 -16.03 -5.25
N PRO A 127 -9.48 -16.89 -6.28
CA PRO A 127 -10.66 -17.73 -6.50
C PRO A 127 -11.02 -18.63 -5.31
N ASP A 128 -9.99 -19.05 -4.57
CA ASP A 128 -10.09 -19.78 -3.31
C ASP A 128 -9.36 -18.97 -2.23
N TRP A 129 -10.08 -18.60 -1.17
CA TRP A 129 -9.54 -17.80 -0.06
C TRP A 129 -8.42 -18.51 0.70
N ARG A 130 -8.25 -19.84 0.52
CA ARG A 130 -7.16 -20.63 1.10
C ARG A 130 -5.89 -20.61 0.26
N LEU A 131 -5.94 -20.14 -1.00
CA LEU A 131 -4.76 -20.08 -1.88
C LEU A 131 -3.57 -19.33 -1.25
N PRO A 132 -3.76 -18.20 -0.53
CA PRO A 132 -2.69 -17.54 0.20
C PRO A 132 -1.99 -18.40 1.25
N LEU A 133 -2.66 -19.42 1.80
CA LEU A 133 -2.13 -20.32 2.82
C LEU A 133 -1.37 -21.52 2.24
N ARG A 134 -1.52 -21.80 0.93
CA ARG A 134 -0.88 -22.96 0.30
C ARG A 134 0.62 -22.71 0.07
N PRO A 135 1.49 -23.74 0.20
CA PRO A 135 2.90 -23.64 -0.16
C PRO A 135 3.11 -23.09 -1.57
N TRP A 136 4.29 -22.51 -1.80
CA TRP A 136 4.66 -21.95 -3.10
C TRP A 136 4.78 -23.05 -4.16
N GLU A 137 3.86 -23.05 -5.14
CA GLU A 137 3.95 -23.88 -6.34
C GLU A 137 4.37 -22.98 -7.51
N PRO A 138 5.48 -23.27 -8.20
CA PRO A 138 5.82 -22.57 -9.44
C PRO A 138 4.71 -22.76 -10.48
N ASP A 139 4.32 -21.69 -11.17
CA ASP A 139 3.40 -21.79 -12.31
C ASP A 139 3.96 -22.82 -13.31
N ALA A 140 3.13 -23.79 -13.72
CA ALA A 140 3.54 -24.77 -14.73
C ALA A 140 4.00 -24.06 -16.01
N PRO A 141 5.09 -24.50 -16.67
CA PRO A 141 5.50 -23.92 -17.94
C PRO A 141 4.34 -23.98 -18.93
N LEU A 142 4.07 -22.86 -19.62
CA LEU A 142 3.08 -22.84 -20.69
C LEU A 142 3.45 -23.91 -21.74
N PRO A 143 2.48 -24.72 -22.22
CA PRO A 143 2.73 -25.61 -23.33
C PRO A 143 3.22 -24.78 -24.53
N ARG A 144 4.32 -25.23 -25.14
CA ARG A 144 4.90 -24.61 -26.35
C ARG A 144 4.01 -24.82 -27.56
#